data_AF-A0A7S1Z0W7-F1
#
_entry.id   AF-A0A7S1Z0W7-F1
#
_cell.length_a   1.000
_cell.length_b   1.000
_cell.length_c   1.000
_cell.angle_alpha   90.00
_cell.angle_beta   90.00
_cell.angle_gamma   90.00
#
_symmetry.space_group_name_H-M   'P 1'
#
loop_
_entity.id
_entity.type
_entity.pdbx_description
1 polymer ?
#
loop_
_entity_poly.entity_id
_entity_poly.type
_entity_poly.pdbx_seq_one_letter_code
_entity_poly.pdbx_strand_id
1 'polypeptide(L)'
;PLYFLGSSGFNSNGIIGMGGIMFDIKALRGLEITQLTWQFNGGYGSSYNYKCYKKTALGPHTDTDMFDSSKWTLIASGSAESLVFGSVTSPFSVQVESGEVQAFYIHGISRSITSQDGGGRSTLDVYKSDENMEIRTGRGLFSGGVF
;
A
#
# COMPACT_ATOMS: atom_id res chain seq x y z
N PRO A 1 1.60 -17.77 -16.97
CA PRO A 1 0.23 -17.20 -16.86
C PRO A 1 0.26 -16.01 -15.89
N LEU A 2 0.00 -14.79 -16.37
CA LEU A 2 -0.22 -13.64 -15.49
C LEU A 2 -1.54 -13.88 -14.77
N TYR A 3 -1.49 -14.22 -13.49
CA TYR A 3 -2.69 -14.37 -12.68
C TYR A 3 -3.11 -12.97 -12.22
N PHE A 4 -4.09 -12.40 -12.93
CA PHE A 4 -4.77 -11.18 -12.51
C PHE A 4 -5.53 -11.48 -11.21
N LEU A 5 -5.12 -10.85 -10.13
CA LEU A 5 -6.03 -10.65 -9.01
C LEU A 5 -6.99 -9.54 -9.39
N GLY A 6 -8.28 -9.84 -9.30
CA GLY A 6 -9.34 -8.84 -9.38
C GLY A 6 -9.02 -7.69 -8.43
N SER A 7 -9.31 -6.47 -8.90
CA SER A 7 -9.14 -5.26 -8.11
C SER A 7 -9.71 -5.46 -6.71
N SER A 8 -8.87 -5.30 -5.70
CA SER A 8 -9.37 -5.12 -4.34
C SER A 8 -8.83 -3.82 -3.81
N GLY A 9 -9.73 -2.85 -3.67
CA GLY A 9 -9.45 -1.66 -2.90
C GLY A 9 -9.06 -2.10 -1.50
N PHE A 10 -7.81 -1.85 -1.13
CA PHE A 10 -7.48 -1.76 0.28
C PHE A 10 -8.42 -0.70 0.87
N ASN A 11 -9.02 -0.96 2.02
CA ASN A 11 -9.65 0.10 2.82
C ASN A 11 -11.03 0.65 2.41
N SER A 12 -12.02 -0.20 2.12
CA SER A 12 -13.40 0.29 1.89
C SER A 12 -14.17 0.75 3.14
N ASN A 13 -13.67 0.47 4.36
CA ASN A 13 -14.41 0.66 5.63
C ASN A 13 -13.64 1.43 6.73
N GLY A 14 -12.44 1.95 6.46
CA GLY A 14 -11.72 2.84 7.37
C GLY A 14 -12.19 4.28 7.21
N ILE A 15 -12.33 5.07 8.28
CA ILE A 15 -12.84 6.46 8.21
C ILE A 15 -11.75 7.48 8.59
N ILE A 16 -10.51 7.04 8.84
CA ILE A 16 -9.47 7.93 9.35
C ILE A 16 -8.55 8.36 8.21
N GLY A 17 -8.47 9.67 7.96
CA GLY A 17 -7.58 10.26 6.97
C GLY A 17 -6.13 10.20 7.44
N MET A 18 -5.34 9.34 6.81
CA MET A 18 -3.91 9.15 7.06
C MET A 18 -3.06 9.84 5.99
N GLY A 19 -1.86 10.29 6.33
CA GLY A 19 -0.88 10.74 5.33
C GLY A 19 -0.46 9.57 4.43
N GLY A 20 -0.27 8.38 5.00
CA GLY A 20 0.01 7.18 4.22
C GLY A 20 -0.25 5.89 4.97
N ILE A 21 -0.01 4.75 4.31
CA ILE A 21 -0.23 3.41 4.83
C ILE A 21 0.94 2.54 4.41
N MET A 22 1.57 1.89 5.39
CA MET A 22 2.49 0.79 5.15
C MET A 22 1.73 -0.53 5.19
N PHE A 23 2.07 -1.49 4.35
CA PHE A 23 1.49 -2.83 4.37
C PHE A 23 2.47 -3.83 3.77
N ASP A 24 2.24 -5.11 4.04
CA ASP A 24 3.10 -6.19 3.55
C ASP A 24 2.35 -7.10 2.58
N ILE A 25 3.06 -7.58 1.57
CA ILE A 25 2.62 -8.69 0.72
C ILE A 25 3.60 -9.83 0.91
N LYS A 26 3.09 -11.01 1.29
CA LYS A 26 3.84 -12.27 1.29
C LYS A 26 3.50 -13.04 0.03
N ALA A 27 4.52 -13.42 -0.73
CA ALA A 27 4.40 -14.31 -1.86
C ALA A 27 4.27 -15.77 -1.38
N LEU A 28 3.18 -16.45 -1.74
CA LEU A 28 3.02 -17.91 -1.60
C LEU A 28 3.56 -18.65 -2.84
N ARG A 29 3.70 -17.92 -3.94
CA ARG A 29 4.40 -18.30 -5.17
C ARG A 29 5.13 -17.06 -5.70
N GLY A 30 6.17 -17.27 -6.52
CA GLY A 30 6.87 -16.15 -7.17
C GLY A 30 5.89 -15.29 -7.97
N LEU A 31 5.92 -13.97 -7.73
CA LEU A 31 4.96 -13.03 -8.29
C LEU A 31 5.60 -11.71 -8.70
N GLU A 32 4.98 -11.05 -9.67
CA GLU A 32 5.30 -9.68 -10.08
C GLU A 32 4.14 -8.77 -9.71
N ILE A 33 4.42 -7.78 -8.86
CA ILE A 33 3.45 -6.75 -8.48
C ILE A 33 3.66 -5.58 -9.44
N THR A 34 2.60 -5.23 -10.18
CA THR A 34 2.67 -4.20 -11.21
C THR A 34 1.88 -2.94 -10.90
N GLN A 35 0.85 -3.05 -10.06
CA GLN A 35 0.00 -1.93 -9.63
C GLN A 35 -0.58 -2.19 -8.25
N LEU A 36 -0.98 -1.11 -7.58
CA LEU A 36 -1.70 -1.16 -6.30
C LEU A 36 -2.97 -0.31 -6.38
N THR A 37 -3.99 -0.70 -5.62
CA THR A 37 -5.25 0.03 -5.49
C THR A 37 -5.48 0.45 -4.04
N TRP A 38 -5.81 1.72 -3.82
CA TRP A 38 -6.10 2.31 -2.50
C TRP A 38 -7.22 3.34 -2.58
N GLN A 39 -7.61 3.92 -1.46
CA GLN A 39 -8.66 4.95 -1.40
C GLN A 39 -8.10 6.26 -0.83
N PHE A 40 -8.44 7.38 -1.46
CA PHE A 40 -8.32 8.69 -0.81
C PHE A 40 -9.50 8.90 0.16
N ASN A 41 -9.26 9.68 1.21
CA ASN A 41 -10.31 10.07 2.15
C ASN A 41 -11.13 11.23 1.56
N GLY A 42 -12.01 10.90 0.60
CA GLY A 42 -12.93 11.83 -0.07
C GLY A 42 -12.37 12.45 -1.35
N GLY A 43 -13.17 13.37 -1.94
CA GLY A 43 -12.82 14.03 -3.20
C GLY A 43 -13.16 13.22 -4.45
N TYR A 44 -14.30 12.51 -4.43
CA TYR A 44 -14.78 11.74 -5.57
C TYR A 44 -14.77 12.55 -6.89
N GLY A 45 -14.24 11.94 -7.95
CA GLY A 45 -14.09 12.57 -9.28
C GLY A 45 -12.98 13.63 -9.36
N SER A 46 -12.20 13.83 -8.30
CA SER A 46 -10.99 14.66 -8.32
C SER A 46 -9.74 13.80 -8.41
N SER A 47 -8.66 14.35 -8.95
CA SER A 47 -7.35 13.70 -8.98
C SER A 47 -6.42 14.27 -7.93
N TYR A 48 -5.69 13.39 -7.24
CA TYR A 48 -4.75 13.75 -6.18
C TYR A 48 -3.38 13.11 -6.41
N ASN A 49 -2.35 13.85 -6.02
CA ASN A 49 -0.97 13.39 -6.11
C ASN A 49 -0.67 12.34 -5.05
N TYR A 50 0.10 11.34 -5.43
CA TYR A 50 0.56 10.26 -4.54
C TYR A 50 2.02 9.87 -4.85
N LYS A 51 2.62 9.18 -3.89
CA LYS A 51 3.87 8.42 -4.06
C LYS A 51 3.69 7.02 -3.50
N CYS A 52 4.28 6.04 -4.16
CA CYS A 52 4.28 4.64 -3.77
C CYS A 52 5.73 4.14 -3.70
N TYR A 53 6.06 3.47 -2.62
CA TYR A 53 7.40 2.99 -2.33
C TYR A 53 7.36 1.50 -2.00
N LYS A 54 8.47 0.82 -2.27
CA LYS A 54 8.80 -0.47 -1.67
C LYS A 54 9.87 -0.30 -0.61
N LYS A 55 9.86 -1.14 0.42
CA LYS A 55 10.99 -1.25 1.33
C LYS A 55 12.20 -1.80 0.57
N THR A 56 13.36 -1.18 0.73
CA THR A 56 14.59 -1.54 0.02
C THR A 56 15.04 -2.96 0.39
N ALA A 57 14.99 -3.28 1.68
CA ALA A 57 15.21 -4.63 2.18
C ALA A 57 13.91 -5.45 2.13
N LEU A 58 14.04 -6.75 1.84
CA LEU A 58 12.96 -7.72 1.99
C LEU A 58 12.59 -7.91 3.45
N GLY A 59 11.36 -8.39 3.67
CA GLY A 59 10.77 -8.59 4.98
C GLY A 59 9.65 -7.60 5.29
N PRO A 60 8.94 -7.84 6.41
CA PRO A 60 7.83 -6.98 6.83
C PRO A 60 8.31 -5.58 7.21
N HIS A 61 7.40 -4.61 7.17
CA HIS A 61 7.65 -3.30 7.77
C HIS A 61 7.67 -3.40 9.30
N THR A 62 8.43 -2.50 9.93
CA THR A 62 8.35 -2.26 11.37
C THR A 62 7.59 -0.98 11.66
N ASP A 63 7.17 -0.82 12.91
CA ASP A 63 6.54 0.38 13.45
C ASP A 63 7.33 1.67 13.23
N THR A 64 8.64 1.56 13.03
CA THR A 64 9.56 2.71 12.89
C THR A 64 10.03 2.95 11.47
N ASP A 65 9.79 2.02 10.53
CA ASP A 65 10.29 2.14 9.16
C ASP A 65 9.72 3.39 8.47
N MET A 66 8.51 3.80 8.87
CA MET A 66 7.83 5.02 8.42
C MET A 66 8.53 6.35 8.75
N PHE A 67 9.58 6.34 9.57
CA PHE A 67 10.35 7.54 9.96
C PHE A 67 11.75 7.57 9.34
N ASP A 68 12.09 6.55 8.54
CA ASP A 68 13.40 6.42 7.92
C ASP A 68 13.27 6.25 6.41
N SER A 69 13.46 7.36 5.68
CA SER A 69 13.30 7.41 4.22
C SER A 69 14.34 6.57 3.50
N SER A 70 15.49 6.29 4.14
CA SER A 70 16.54 5.47 3.56
C SER A 70 16.13 4.01 3.37
N LYS A 71 15.09 3.55 4.08
CA LYS A 71 14.52 2.21 3.95
C LYS A 71 13.56 2.07 2.77
N TRP A 72 13.22 3.15 2.07
CA TRP A 72 12.17 3.16 1.05
C TRP A 72 12.70 3.59 -0.31
N THR A 73 12.33 2.83 -1.34
CA THR A 73 12.64 3.14 -2.73
C THR A 73 11.34 3.50 -3.44
N LEU A 74 11.29 4.66 -4.09
CA LEU A 74 10.14 5.10 -4.87
C LEU A 74 9.97 4.16 -6.08
N ILE A 75 8.77 3.61 -6.26
CA ILE A 75 8.44 2.70 -7.37
C ILE A 75 7.36 3.28 -8.30
N ALA A 76 6.51 4.17 -7.81
CA ALA A 76 5.53 4.88 -8.63
C ALA A 76 5.15 6.22 -8.00
N SER A 77 4.80 7.20 -8.82
CA SER A 77 4.24 8.48 -8.38
C SER A 77 3.43 9.10 -9.51
N GLY A 78 2.45 9.91 -9.17
CA GLY A 78 1.64 10.61 -10.15
C GLY A 78 0.39 11.21 -9.53
N SER A 79 -0.58 11.50 -10.39
CA SER A 79 -1.93 11.90 -9.98
C SER A 79 -2.88 10.74 -10.27
N ALA A 80 -3.71 10.37 -9.29
CA ALA A 80 -4.71 9.31 -9.43
C ALA A 80 -6.09 9.85 -9.08
N GLU A 81 -7.09 9.45 -9.86
CA GLU A 81 -8.49 9.83 -9.63
C GLU A 81 -9.05 9.10 -8.40
N SER A 82 -9.74 9.83 -7.53
CA SER A 82 -10.46 9.26 -6.39
C SER A 82 -11.81 8.71 -6.86
N LEU A 83 -11.90 7.38 -6.95
CA LEU A 83 -13.07 6.66 -7.46
C LEU A 83 -13.70 5.75 -6.40
N VAL A 84 -14.96 5.36 -6.59
CA VAL A 84 -15.67 4.43 -5.69
C VAL A 84 -14.90 3.12 -5.50
N PHE A 85 -14.28 2.61 -6.56
CA PHE A 85 -13.53 1.35 -6.55
C PHE A 85 -12.04 1.50 -6.17
N GLY A 86 -11.60 2.73 -5.89
CA GLY A 86 -10.24 3.06 -5.51
C GLY A 86 -9.44 3.72 -6.63
N SER A 87 -8.40 4.40 -6.22
CA SER A 87 -7.33 4.95 -7.05
C SER A 87 -6.31 3.86 -7.37
N VAL A 88 -5.70 3.95 -8.54
CA VAL A 88 -4.70 2.97 -9.01
C VAL A 88 -3.39 3.68 -9.29
N THR A 89 -2.27 3.02 -9.00
CA THR A 89 -0.94 3.56 -9.30
C THR A 89 -0.70 3.52 -10.81
N SER A 90 0.13 4.44 -11.31
CA SER A 90 0.94 4.18 -12.51
C SER A 90 1.63 2.82 -12.42
N PRO A 91 1.80 2.09 -13.55
CA PRO A 91 2.46 0.80 -13.56
C PRO A 91 3.90 0.85 -13.03
N PHE A 92 4.31 -0.22 -12.37
CA PHE A 92 5.67 -0.48 -11.91
C PHE A 92 5.99 -1.98 -12.03
N SER A 93 7.16 -2.42 -11.59
CA SER A 93 7.50 -3.85 -11.50
C SER A 93 8.27 -4.12 -10.21
N VAL A 94 7.73 -5.00 -9.37
CA VAL A 94 8.39 -5.52 -8.17
C VAL A 94 8.22 -7.03 -8.15
N GLN A 95 9.34 -7.74 -8.32
CA GLN A 95 9.42 -9.19 -8.19
C GLN A 95 9.52 -9.57 -6.72
N VAL A 96 8.77 -10.57 -6.30
CA VAL A 96 8.82 -11.15 -4.94
C VAL A 96 8.86 -12.66 -5.08
N GLU A 97 9.94 -13.28 -4.59
CA GLU A 97 10.12 -14.72 -4.73
C GLU A 97 9.20 -15.48 -3.77
N SER A 98 8.95 -16.75 -4.08
CA SER A 98 8.10 -17.62 -3.25
C SER A 98 8.61 -17.68 -1.81
N GLY A 99 7.72 -17.41 -0.85
CA GLY A 99 8.02 -17.38 0.58
C GLY A 99 8.53 -16.03 1.10
N GLU A 100 8.85 -15.09 0.23
CA GLU A 100 9.34 -13.77 0.64
C GLU A 100 8.20 -12.80 0.99
N VAL A 101 8.57 -11.77 1.73
CA VAL A 101 7.69 -10.65 2.08
C VAL A 101 8.29 -9.37 1.53
N GLN A 102 7.47 -8.56 0.86
CA GLN A 102 7.83 -7.22 0.44
C GLN A 102 6.86 -6.22 1.08
N ALA A 103 7.42 -5.26 1.82
CA ALA A 103 6.68 -4.15 2.37
C ALA A 103 6.53 -3.02 1.35
N PHE A 104 5.38 -2.36 1.39
CA PHE A 104 5.01 -1.21 0.55
C PHE A 104 4.56 -0.05 1.42
N TYR A 105 4.69 1.15 0.89
CA TYR A 105 4.20 2.38 1.50
C TYR A 105 3.53 3.26 0.44
N ILE A 106 2.24 3.56 0.63
CA ILE A 106 1.51 4.52 -0.22
C ILE A 106 1.30 5.80 0.60
N HIS A 107 1.69 6.94 0.01
CA HIS A 107 1.52 8.27 0.57
C HIS A 107 0.65 9.11 -0.35
N GLY A 108 -0.50 9.58 0.14
CA GLY A 108 -1.28 10.63 -0.51
C GLY A 108 -0.71 12.03 -0.23
N ILE A 109 -0.15 12.67 -1.25
CA ILE A 109 0.58 13.94 -1.13
C ILE A 109 -0.37 15.13 -1.03
N SER A 110 -1.37 15.20 -1.90
CA SER A 110 -2.33 16.32 -1.93
C SER A 110 -3.66 15.99 -1.24
N ARG A 111 -3.81 14.76 -0.74
CA ARG A 111 -5.00 14.29 -0.03
C ARG A 111 -4.63 13.08 0.81
N SER A 112 -5.15 13.04 2.03
CA SER A 112 -5.02 11.88 2.92
C SER A 112 -5.66 10.62 2.30
N ILE A 113 -5.13 9.46 2.65
CA ILE A 113 -5.67 8.15 2.27
C ILE A 113 -6.45 7.51 3.41
N THR A 114 -7.30 6.55 3.05
CA THR A 114 -8.17 5.85 3.99
C THR A 114 -7.45 4.66 4.61
N SER A 115 -7.35 4.61 5.95
CA SER A 115 -6.83 3.45 6.71
C SER A 115 -7.89 2.82 7.63
N GLN A 116 -7.87 1.48 7.77
CA GLN A 116 -8.81 0.70 8.59
C GLN A 116 -8.40 0.78 10.06
N ASP A 117 -7.12 1.03 10.29
CA ASP A 117 -6.55 1.21 11.61
C ASP A 117 -5.88 2.59 11.67
N GLY A 118 -6.28 3.39 12.66
CA GLY A 118 -5.75 4.72 12.95
C GLY A 118 -4.35 4.66 13.57
N GLY A 119 -3.49 3.78 13.09
CA GLY A 119 -2.11 3.60 13.55
C GLY A 119 -1.93 2.72 14.79
N GLY A 120 -2.90 1.86 15.16
CA GLY A 120 -2.97 1.26 16.48
C GLY A 120 -2.77 -0.26 16.65
N ARG A 121 -3.00 -1.14 15.66
CA ARG A 121 -2.92 -2.61 15.86
C ARG A 121 -2.23 -3.39 14.75
N SER A 122 -1.43 -4.36 15.23
CA SER A 122 -0.98 -5.62 14.61
C SER A 122 -0.61 -5.58 13.11
N THR A 123 0.69 -5.51 12.86
CA THR A 123 1.36 -5.47 11.54
C THR A 123 1.50 -6.83 10.84
N LEU A 124 0.81 -7.89 11.28
CA LEU A 124 1.08 -9.25 10.80
C LEU A 124 -0.15 -10.11 10.48
N ASP A 125 -1.37 -9.65 10.79
CA ASP A 125 -2.56 -10.42 10.48
C ASP A 125 -2.82 -10.44 8.97
N VAL A 126 -3.32 -11.58 8.46
CA VAL A 126 -3.69 -11.70 7.04
C VAL A 126 -5.02 -10.98 6.85
N TYR A 127 -4.98 -9.88 6.09
CA TYR A 127 -6.17 -9.14 5.69
C TYR A 127 -6.93 -9.87 4.57
N LYS A 128 -6.18 -10.38 3.60
CA LYS A 128 -6.71 -11.13 2.45
C LYS A 128 -5.64 -12.07 1.93
N SER A 129 -6.05 -13.23 1.40
CA SER A 129 -5.13 -14.16 0.76
C SER A 129 -5.80 -14.88 -0.40
N ASP A 130 -4.99 -15.39 -1.31
CA ASP A 130 -5.36 -16.36 -2.35
C ASP A 130 -4.30 -17.47 -2.43
N GLU A 131 -4.24 -18.23 -3.52
CA GLU A 131 -3.21 -19.26 -3.71
C GLU A 131 -1.81 -18.71 -4.04
N ASN A 132 -1.68 -17.41 -4.34
CA ASN A 132 -0.45 -16.77 -4.81
C ASN A 132 0.17 -15.84 -3.77
N MET A 133 -0.64 -15.18 -2.94
CA MET A 133 -0.15 -14.21 -1.96
C MET A 133 -1.06 -14.03 -0.74
N GLU A 134 -0.46 -13.50 0.33
CA GLU A 134 -1.16 -12.92 1.48
C GLU A 134 -0.90 -11.42 1.51
N ILE A 135 -1.96 -10.61 1.56
CA ILE A 135 -1.88 -9.19 1.91
C ILE A 135 -2.11 -9.09 3.42
N ARG A 136 -1.18 -8.46 4.13
CA ARG A 136 -1.27 -8.27 5.58
C ARG A 136 -1.87 -6.91 5.94
N THR A 137 -2.43 -6.82 7.13
CA THR A 137 -3.03 -5.58 7.64
C THR A 137 -2.02 -4.44 7.61
N GLY A 138 -2.46 -3.30 7.11
CA GLY A 138 -1.61 -2.13 6.94
C GLY A 138 -1.66 -1.21 8.16
N ARG A 139 -0.55 -0.53 8.42
CA ARG A 139 -0.43 0.52 9.44
C ARG A 139 -0.62 1.89 8.82
N GLY A 140 -1.67 2.59 9.23
CA GLY A 140 -1.91 3.99 8.87
C GLY A 140 -0.97 4.95 9.60
N LEU A 141 -0.63 6.06 8.95
CA LEU A 141 0.21 7.12 9.51
C LEU A 141 -0.56 8.44 9.61
N PHE A 142 -0.60 9.03 10.81
CA PHE A 142 -1.00 10.43 10.95
C PHE A 142 0.01 11.35 10.24
N SER A 143 -0.38 12.60 9.95
CA SER A 143 0.50 13.60 9.32
C SER A 143 1.82 13.70 10.10
N GLY A 144 2.93 13.27 9.49
CA GLY A 144 4.25 13.16 10.15
C GLY A 144 5.13 11.96 9.76
N GLY A 145 4.78 11.17 8.73
CA GLY A 145 5.73 10.21 8.13
C GLY A 145 6.90 10.89 7.41
N VAL A 146 7.89 10.13 6.91
CA VAL A 146 9.15 10.70 6.34
C VAL A 146 8.98 11.64 5.13
N PHE A 147 7.76 11.81 4.62
CA PHE A 147 7.48 12.50 3.39
C PHE A 147 6.30 13.44 3.59
#